data_AF-A0A7J7GWU4-F1
#
_entry.id   AF-A0A7J7GWU4-F1
#
_cell.length_a   1.000
_cell.length_b   1.000
_cell.length_c   1.000
_cell.angle_alpha   90.00
_cell.angle_beta   90.00
_cell.angle_gamma   90.00
#
_symmetry.space_group_name_H-M   'P 1'
#
loop_
_entity.id
_entity.type
_entity.pdbx_description
1 polymer ?
#
loop_
_entity_poly.entity_id
_entity_poly.type
_entity_poly.pdbx_seq_one_letter_code
_entity_poly.pdbx_strand_id
1 'polypeptide(L)'
;MRDFDLMKAEDMFLQYLKWREEFEVDTTVKEFKFEEYKEVKNCYPHGFHGVDKYGRPLYIERVGMVDLNAFLQITTIDRFMKYHVSEQEKTLNWRYPACSVSAKKHIASTTSILDVKGVVSNSTCFYFSVLFMQTH
;
A
#
# COMPACT_ATOMS: atom_id res chain seq x y z
N MET A 1 0.72 -8.76 14.70
CA MET A 1 1.44 -8.86 15.99
C MET A 1 1.67 -10.33 16.30
N ARG A 2 2.86 -10.71 16.78
CA ARG A 2 3.18 -12.11 17.16
C ARG A 2 3.16 -12.31 18.68
N ASP A 3 2.47 -11.45 19.41
CA ASP A 3 2.31 -11.49 20.87
C ASP A 3 3.61 -11.68 21.66
N PHE A 4 4.70 -11.07 21.17
CA PHE A 4 6.07 -11.19 21.72
C PHE A 4 6.64 -12.62 21.72
N ASP A 5 6.07 -13.54 20.92
CA ASP A 5 6.64 -14.86 20.66
C ASP A 5 7.90 -14.71 19.79
N LEU A 6 9.06 -14.95 20.40
CA LEU A 6 10.37 -14.78 19.75
C LEU A 6 10.51 -15.66 18.50
N MET A 7 10.10 -16.93 18.58
CA MET A 7 10.25 -17.88 17.47
C MET A 7 9.38 -17.47 16.29
N LYS A 8 8.13 -17.05 16.54
CA LYS A 8 7.24 -16.56 15.48
C LYS A 8 7.70 -15.22 14.90
N ALA A 9 8.32 -14.37 15.70
CA ALA A 9 8.86 -13.10 15.25
C ALA A 9 10.09 -13.30 14.34
N GLU A 10 11.00 -14.21 14.73
CA GLU A 10 12.16 -14.59 13.93
C GLU A 10 11.75 -15.20 12.59
N ASP A 11 10.86 -16.20 12.60
CA ASP A 11 10.37 -16.84 11.38
C ASP A 11 9.73 -15.83 10.42
N MET A 12 8.86 -14.95 10.93
CA MET A 12 8.23 -13.90 10.12
C MET A 12 9.27 -12.92 9.54
N PHE A 13 10.29 -12.56 10.29
CA PHE A 13 11.35 -11.66 9.83
C PHE A 13 12.21 -12.31 8.73
N LEU A 14 12.59 -13.58 8.90
CA LEU A 14 13.34 -14.33 7.89
C LEU A 14 12.53 -14.54 6.60
N GLN A 15 11.24 -14.83 6.72
CA GLN A 15 10.33 -14.92 5.57
C GLN A 15 10.21 -13.58 4.83
N TYR A 16 10.13 -12.47 5.57
CA TYR A 16 10.12 -11.13 4.98
C TYR A 16 11.41 -10.81 4.23
N LEU A 17 12.59 -11.12 4.79
CA LEU A 17 13.87 -10.92 4.11
C LEU A 17 13.95 -11.74 2.82
N LYS A 18 13.57 -13.02 2.87
CA LYS A 18 13.53 -13.88 1.69
C LYS A 18 12.58 -13.34 0.63
N TRP A 19 11.38 -12.89 1.03
CA TRP A 19 10.43 -12.28 0.10
C TRP A 19 10.99 -11.01 -0.55
N ARG A 20 11.72 -10.16 0.19
CA ARG A 20 12.35 -8.96 -0.38
C ARG A 20 13.35 -9.30 -1.48
N GLU A 21 14.14 -10.36 -1.28
CA GLU A 21 15.09 -10.86 -2.28
C GLU A 21 14.38 -11.43 -3.50
N GLU A 22 13.40 -12.32 -3.29
CA GLU A 22 12.65 -12.98 -4.38
C GLU A 22 11.82 -11.99 -5.21
N PHE A 23 11.28 -10.93 -4.58
CA PHE A 23 10.52 -9.88 -5.27
C PHE A 23 11.42 -8.77 -5.85
N GLU A 24 12.73 -8.80 -5.56
CA GLU A 24 13.70 -7.78 -5.97
C GLU A 24 13.25 -6.35 -5.58
N VAL A 25 12.84 -6.18 -4.32
CA VAL A 25 12.24 -4.92 -3.83
C VAL A 25 13.18 -3.73 -4.06
N ASP A 26 14.45 -3.87 -3.71
CA ASP A 26 15.41 -2.76 -3.77
C ASP A 26 15.72 -2.31 -5.21
N THR A 27 15.66 -3.24 -6.17
CA THR A 27 15.77 -2.95 -7.61
C THR A 27 14.48 -2.34 -8.14
N THR A 28 13.34 -2.92 -7.78
CA THR A 28 12.00 -2.44 -8.17
C THR A 28 11.80 -0.98 -7.77
N VAL A 29 12.17 -0.59 -6.55
CA VAL A 29 12.00 0.81 -6.08
C VAL A 29 12.79 1.81 -6.93
N LYS A 30 13.96 1.42 -7.47
CA LYS A 30 14.85 2.29 -8.24
C LYS A 30 14.48 2.35 -9.72
N GLU A 31 14.12 1.21 -10.29
CA GLU A 31 14.03 1.05 -11.75
C GLU A 31 12.59 1.02 -12.28
N PHE A 32 11.62 0.61 -11.45
CA PHE A 32 10.25 0.44 -11.89
C PHE A 32 9.57 1.79 -12.16
N LYS A 33 9.07 1.94 -13.38
CA LYS A 33 8.24 3.07 -13.81
C LYS A 33 6.82 2.60 -14.04
N PHE A 34 5.89 3.19 -13.31
CA PHE A 34 4.46 2.97 -13.47
C PHE A 34 3.87 4.04 -14.40
N GLU A 35 4.09 3.86 -15.70
CA GLU A 35 3.77 4.85 -16.73
C GLU A 35 2.25 5.08 -16.84
N GLU A 36 1.47 4.02 -16.65
CA GLU A 36 0.01 4.02 -16.68
C GLU A 36 -0.65 4.55 -15.39
N TYR A 37 0.13 5.13 -14.46
CA TYR A 37 -0.36 5.59 -13.16
C TYR A 37 -1.56 6.53 -13.27
N LYS A 38 -1.53 7.46 -14.23
CA LYS A 38 -2.57 8.47 -14.39
C LYS A 38 -3.90 7.85 -14.84
N GLU A 39 -3.83 6.89 -15.73
CA GLU A 39 -4.95 6.12 -16.26
C GLU A 39 -5.53 5.23 -15.16
N VAL A 40 -4.67 4.53 -14.41
CA VAL A 40 -5.07 3.71 -13.25
C VAL A 40 -5.78 4.55 -12.20
N LYS A 41 -5.35 5.80 -11.97
CA LYS A 41 -6.00 6.69 -11.00
C LYS A 41 -7.42 7.09 -11.38
N ASN A 42 -7.79 7.03 -12.65
CA ASN A 42 -9.14 7.31 -13.12
C ASN A 42 -10.10 6.15 -12.82
N CYS A 43 -9.64 4.90 -12.99
CA CYS A 43 -10.44 3.70 -12.74
C CYS A 43 -10.28 3.13 -11.33
N TYR A 44 -9.22 3.48 -10.61
CA TYR A 44 -8.94 3.05 -9.24
C TYR A 44 -8.43 4.25 -8.43
N PRO A 45 -9.31 5.14 -7.94
CA PRO A 45 -8.88 6.35 -7.23
C PRO A 45 -8.34 6.04 -5.83
N HIS A 46 -7.02 6.20 -5.63
CA HIS A 46 -6.35 5.94 -4.36
C HIS A 46 -5.12 6.84 -4.13
N GLY A 47 -4.71 7.14 -2.90
CA GLY A 47 -3.44 7.82 -2.63
C GLY A 47 -3.37 8.57 -1.30
N PHE A 48 -2.20 9.15 -1.03
CA PHE A 48 -1.95 9.91 0.20
C PHE A 48 -2.41 11.38 0.11
N HIS A 49 -2.95 11.91 1.20
CA HIS A 49 -3.43 13.29 1.30
C HIS A 49 -3.23 13.87 2.71
N GLY A 50 -2.06 14.46 2.97
CA GLY A 50 -1.76 15.09 4.25
C GLY A 50 -1.54 14.10 5.40
N VAL A 51 -1.85 14.55 6.62
CA VAL A 51 -1.70 13.77 7.86
C VAL A 51 -2.94 13.89 8.72
N ASP A 52 -3.19 12.89 9.56
CA ASP A 52 -4.24 12.96 10.56
C ASP A 52 -3.85 13.83 11.78
N LYS A 53 -4.78 13.98 12.74
CA LYS A 53 -4.55 14.74 13.98
C LYS A 53 -3.42 14.20 14.86
N TYR A 54 -2.93 12.99 14.59
CA TYR A 54 -1.82 12.37 15.30
C TYR A 54 -0.53 12.39 14.47
N GLY A 55 -0.51 13.03 13.30
CA GLY A 55 0.66 13.12 12.42
C GLY A 55 0.92 11.86 11.59
N ARG A 56 -0.01 10.91 11.53
CA ARG A 56 0.13 9.72 10.65
C ARG A 56 -0.21 10.11 9.22
N PRO A 57 0.52 9.63 8.19
CA PRO A 57 0.13 9.81 6.80
C PRO A 57 -1.32 9.38 6.59
N LEU A 58 -2.09 10.18 5.86
CA LEU A 58 -3.48 9.85 5.53
C LEU A 58 -3.54 9.26 4.13
N TYR A 59 -3.92 7.99 4.01
CA TYR A 59 -4.18 7.29 2.75
C TYR A 59 -5.68 7.18 2.51
N ILE A 60 -6.13 7.47 1.30
CA ILE A 60 -7.54 7.45 0.91
C ILE A 60 -7.70 6.57 -0.32
N GLU A 61 -8.63 5.63 -0.26
CA GLU A 61 -8.95 4.72 -1.36
C GLU A 61 -10.45 4.62 -1.55
N ARG A 62 -10.91 4.85 -2.78
CA ARG A 62 -12.34 4.89 -3.13
C ARG A 62 -12.76 3.60 -3.79
N VAL A 63 -12.85 2.55 -2.99
CA VAL A 63 -13.16 1.18 -3.41
C VAL A 63 -14.47 1.11 -4.20
N GLY A 64 -15.49 1.86 -3.79
CA GLY A 64 -16.80 1.86 -4.49
C GLY A 64 -16.80 2.51 -5.87
N MET A 65 -15.69 3.11 -6.29
CA MET A 65 -15.51 3.69 -7.62
C MET A 65 -14.51 2.95 -8.49
N VAL A 66 -14.06 1.78 -8.03
CA VAL A 66 -13.13 0.98 -8.82
C VAL A 66 -13.85 0.34 -9.99
N ASP A 67 -13.39 0.64 -11.19
CA ASP A 67 -13.76 -0.08 -12.41
C ASP A 67 -12.69 -1.14 -12.71
N LEU A 68 -12.94 -2.36 -12.26
CA LEU A 68 -12.03 -3.49 -12.45
C LEU A 68 -11.85 -3.86 -13.93
N ASN A 69 -12.87 -3.66 -14.76
CA ASN A 69 -12.77 -3.98 -16.19
C ASN A 69 -11.81 -3.01 -16.85
N ALA A 70 -11.96 -1.71 -16.62
CA ALA A 70 -11.03 -0.71 -17.14
C ALA A 70 -9.62 -0.90 -16.55
N PHE A 71 -9.51 -1.17 -15.25
CA PHE A 71 -8.24 -1.42 -14.58
C PHE A 71 -7.44 -2.56 -15.23
N LEU A 72 -8.08 -3.71 -15.47
CA LEU A 72 -7.42 -4.88 -16.07
C LEU A 72 -7.09 -4.71 -17.57
N GLN A 73 -7.64 -3.68 -18.24
CA GLN A 73 -7.23 -3.30 -19.60
C GLN A 73 -6.04 -2.33 -19.60
N ILE A 74 -5.86 -1.55 -18.53
CA ILE A 74 -4.82 -0.52 -18.42
C ILE A 74 -3.52 -1.10 -17.86
N THR A 75 -3.61 -1.97 -16.85
CA THR A 75 -2.45 -2.53 -16.17
C THR A 75 -2.62 -4.02 -15.86
N THR A 76 -1.54 -4.65 -15.42
CA THR A 76 -1.56 -6.03 -14.92
C THR A 76 -1.48 -6.04 -13.41
N ILE A 77 -1.95 -7.13 -12.79
CA ILE A 77 -1.83 -7.33 -11.34
C ILE A 77 -0.36 -7.23 -10.91
N ASP A 78 0.57 -7.86 -11.64
CA ASP A 78 2.00 -7.85 -11.30
C ASP A 78 2.59 -6.43 -11.32
N ARG A 79 2.23 -5.62 -12.32
CA ARG A 79 2.69 -4.22 -12.39
C ARG A 79 2.10 -3.39 -11.27
N PHE A 80 0.80 -3.58 -10.98
CA PHE A 80 0.16 -2.88 -9.88
C PHE A 80 0.73 -3.30 -8.52
N MET A 81 1.08 -4.57 -8.33
CA MET A 81 1.79 -5.07 -7.15
C MET A 81 3.16 -4.38 -6.99
N LYS A 82 3.96 -4.30 -8.06
CA LYS A 82 5.26 -3.60 -8.05
C LYS A 82 5.11 -2.12 -7.72
N TYR A 83 4.09 -1.47 -8.27
CA TYR A 83 3.72 -0.10 -7.91
C TYR A 83 3.39 0.01 -6.41
N HIS A 84 2.57 -0.90 -5.88
CA HIS A 84 2.16 -0.85 -4.47
C HIS A 84 3.34 -1.05 -3.52
N VAL A 85 4.23 -2.00 -3.82
CA VAL A 85 5.47 -2.22 -3.07
C VAL A 85 6.37 -0.96 -3.14
N SER A 86 6.52 -0.34 -4.32
CA SER A 86 7.25 0.92 -4.45
C SER A 86 6.64 2.04 -3.58
N GLU A 87 5.31 2.15 -3.52
CA GLU A 87 4.64 3.13 -2.65
C GLU A 87 4.79 2.82 -1.15
N GLN A 88 4.82 1.54 -0.76
CA GLN A 88 5.12 1.14 0.62
C GLN A 88 6.55 1.52 1.01
N GLU A 89 7.54 1.24 0.15
CA GLU A 89 8.94 1.63 0.38
C GLU A 89 9.10 3.15 0.43
N LYS A 90 8.37 3.90 -0.40
CA LYS A 90 8.33 5.37 -0.28
C LYS A 90 7.74 5.82 1.05
N THR A 91 6.75 5.10 1.56
CA THR A 91 6.12 5.41 2.85
C THR A 91 7.10 5.19 4.00
N LEU A 92 7.78 4.04 4.01
CA LEU A 92 8.79 3.69 5.02
C LEU A 92 9.98 4.66 5.00
N ASN A 93 10.51 4.96 3.82
CA ASN A 93 11.76 5.72 3.69
C ASN A 93 11.59 7.25 3.65
N TRP A 94 10.39 7.75 3.32
CA TRP A 94 10.17 9.20 3.15
C TRP A 94 9.00 9.73 3.99
N ARG A 95 7.82 9.10 3.88
CA ARG A 95 6.61 9.64 4.55
C ARG A 95 6.72 9.50 6.07
N TYR A 96 7.10 8.34 6.58
CA TYR A 96 7.27 8.12 8.02
C TYR A 96 8.35 9.00 8.64
N PRO A 97 9.55 9.16 8.05
CA PRO A 97 10.53 10.12 8.55
C PRO A 97 10.02 11.56 8.53
N ALA A 98 9.43 12.02 7.43
CA ALA A 98 8.90 13.38 7.32
C ALA A 98 7.79 13.65 8.36
N CYS A 99 6.87 12.70 8.52
CA CYS A 99 5.81 12.78 9.51
C CYS A 99 6.36 12.73 10.94
N SER A 100 7.39 11.92 11.20
CA SER A 100 8.01 11.82 12.53
C SER A 100 8.66 13.13 12.95
N VAL A 101 9.38 13.77 12.02
CA VAL A 101 9.99 15.10 12.25
C VAL A 101 8.91 16.14 12.51
N SER A 102 7.88 16.20 11.65
CA SER A 102 6.79 17.17 11.79
C SER A 102 5.99 16.99 13.08
N ALA A 103 5.76 15.75 13.51
CA ALA A 103 4.96 15.43 14.69
C ALA A 103 5.78 15.38 16.00
N LYS A 104 7.12 15.53 15.92
CA LYS A 104 8.07 15.40 17.04
C LYS A 104 7.92 14.10 17.82
N LYS A 105 7.59 13.01 17.13
CA LYS A 105 7.40 11.68 17.71
C LYS A 105 7.61 10.62 16.64
N HIS A 106 7.84 9.37 17.05
CA HIS A 106 7.96 8.28 16.10
C HIS A 106 6.63 7.94 15.43
N ILE A 107 6.61 7.98 14.09
CA ILE A 107 5.49 7.58 13.25
C ILE A 107 5.91 6.35 12.46
N ALA A 108 5.22 5.24 12.67
CA ALA A 108 5.40 3.97 11.96
C ALA A 108 4.06 3.35 11.52
N SER A 109 3.00 4.17 11.46
CA SER A 109 1.68 3.74 11.01
C SER A 109 1.02 4.80 10.14
N THR A 110 0.10 4.34 9.28
CA THR A 110 -0.70 5.14 8.35
C THR A 110 -2.16 5.10 8.79
N THR A 111 -2.89 6.19 8.59
CA THR A 111 -4.35 6.22 8.71
C THR A 111 -4.94 6.00 7.32
N SER A 112 -5.69 4.91 7.14
CA SER A 112 -6.33 4.61 5.86
C SER A 112 -7.84 4.85 5.92
N ILE A 113 -8.39 5.54 4.92
CA ILE A 113 -9.82 5.72 4.71
C ILE A 113 -10.23 4.94 3.47
N LEU A 114 -11.13 3.97 3.67
CA LEU A 114 -11.75 3.20 2.60
C LEU A 114 -13.17 3.71 2.36
N ASP A 115 -13.37 4.41 1.24
CA ASP A 115 -14.72 4.82 0.81
C ASP A 115 -15.39 3.66 0.04
N VAL A 116 -16.29 3.00 0.75
CA VAL A 116 -17.05 1.83 0.27
C VAL A 116 -18.40 2.21 -0.35
N LYS A 117 -18.69 3.51 -0.56
CA LYS A 117 -19.94 3.92 -1.18
C LYS A 117 -20.05 3.40 -2.61
N GLY A 118 -21.06 2.57 -2.89
CA GLY A 118 -21.30 1.99 -4.21
C GLY A 118 -20.69 0.61 -4.42
N VAL A 119 -20.01 0.05 -3.40
CA VAL A 119 -19.60 -1.36 -3.42
C VAL A 119 -20.84 -2.25 -3.40
N VAL A 120 -20.93 -3.17 -4.36
CA VAL A 120 -22.00 -4.18 -4.44
C VAL A 120 -21.50 -5.47 -3.78
N SER A 121 -22.36 -6.23 -3.10
CA SER A 121 -21.99 -7.37 -2.22
C SER A 121 -21.16 -8.51 -2.89
N ASN A 122 -21.01 -8.52 -4.21
CA ASN A 122 -20.21 -9.49 -4.98
C ASN A 122 -18.95 -8.89 -5.62
N SER A 123 -18.57 -7.65 -5.28
CA SER A 123 -17.40 -6.99 -5.86
C SER A 123 -16.09 -7.58 -5.30
N THR A 124 -15.38 -8.35 -6.11
CA THR A 124 -14.00 -8.83 -5.86
C THR A 124 -13.01 -7.71 -5.52
N CYS A 125 -13.35 -6.46 -5.85
CA CYS A 125 -12.56 -5.28 -5.52
C CYS A 125 -12.34 -5.08 -4.02
N PHE A 126 -13.34 -5.42 -3.17
CA PHE A 126 -13.17 -5.28 -1.72
C PHE A 126 -12.05 -6.19 -1.21
N TYR A 127 -11.97 -7.42 -1.71
CA TYR A 127 -10.91 -8.36 -1.34
C TYR A 127 -9.52 -7.90 -1.82
N PHE A 128 -9.42 -7.34 -3.02
CA PHE A 128 -8.16 -6.79 -3.52
C PHE A 128 -7.63 -5.66 -2.63
N SER A 129 -8.48 -4.68 -2.28
CA SER A 129 -8.09 -3.55 -1.42
C SER A 129 -7.65 -4.00 -0.01
N VAL A 130 -8.28 -5.04 0.54
CA VAL A 130 -7.93 -5.60 1.86
C VAL A 130 -6.61 -6.38 1.81
N LEU A 131 -6.33 -7.10 0.71
CA LEU A 131 -5.05 -7.82 0.52
C LEU A 131 -3.85 -6.88 0.53
N PHE A 132 -3.97 -5.68 -0.06
CA PHE A 132 -2.90 -4.68 -0.05
C PHE A 132 -2.70 -4.01 1.31
N MET A 133 -3.72 -3.99 2.17
CA MET A 133 -3.63 -3.42 3.52
C MET A 133 -3.14 -4.43 4.58
N GLN A 134 -3.24 -5.73 4.32
CA GLN A 134 -2.90 -6.79 5.27
C GLN A 134 -1.45 -7.30 5.20
N THR A 135 -0.61 -6.73 4.34
CA THR A 135 0.84 -7.06 4.30
C THR A 135 1.63 -6.37 5.43
N HIS A 136 1.19 -6.53 6.68
CA HIS A 136 1.89 -6.10 7.91
C HIS A 136 1.64 -7.05 9.09
#